data_AF-A0AB37UBR4-F1
#
_entry.id   AF-A0AB37UBR4-F1
#
_cell.length_a   1.000
_cell.length_b   1.000
_cell.length_c   1.000
_cell.angle_alpha   90.00
_cell.angle_beta   90.00
_cell.angle_gamma   90.00
#
_symmetry.space_group_name_H-M   'P 1'
#
loop_
_entity.id
_entity.type
_entity.pdbx_description
1 polymer ?
#
loop_
_entity_poly.entity_id
_entity_poly.type
_entity_poly.pdbx_seq_one_letter_code
_entity_poly.pdbx_strand_id
1 'polypeptide(L)'
;MGVSVHEHQLDQSQIEDLQLAASKLLGASRRSFQAQMCLKYCGGSARLAETIFGWGRNNVQLGLAEKRTGITCIGGQAAFGGNKSWEERYPEAAARLRAIAEAHAQQDPSFLTTIAYTRLTAAEAIKQLRFSGVS
;
A
#
# COMPACT_ATOMS: atom_id res chain seq x y z
N MET A 1 -11.23 15.82 40.72
CA MET A 1 -10.16 14.90 41.16
C MET A 1 -9.03 15.03 40.13
N GLY A 2 -7.97 15.76 40.46
CA GLY A 2 -6.86 16.01 39.53
C GLY A 2 -5.94 14.80 39.50
N VAL A 3 -5.84 14.13 38.34
CA VAL A 3 -4.84 13.10 38.12
C VAL A 3 -3.51 13.82 37.92
N SER A 4 -2.58 13.67 38.86
CA SER A 4 -1.20 14.13 38.70
C SER A 4 -0.56 13.31 37.58
N VAL A 5 -0.53 13.87 36.37
CA VAL A 5 0.20 13.27 35.26
C VAL A 5 1.68 13.48 35.57
N HIS A 6 2.34 12.43 36.06
CA HIS A 6 3.79 12.42 36.19
C HIS A 6 4.39 12.60 34.80
N GLU A 7 4.91 13.79 34.53
CA GLU A 7 5.65 14.16 33.33
C GLU A 7 6.91 13.28 33.27
N HIS A 8 6.82 12.15 32.55
CA HIS A 8 7.96 11.28 32.32
C HIS A 8 8.94 12.03 31.42
N GLN A 9 9.93 12.68 32.04
CA GLN A 9 11.07 13.23 31.31
C GLN A 9 11.82 12.09 30.63
N LEU A 10 11.90 12.16 29.31
CA LEU A 10 12.71 11.27 28.49
C LEU A 10 14.12 11.83 28.39
N ASP A 11 15.12 10.97 28.55
CA ASP A 11 16.49 11.30 28.18
C ASP A 11 16.67 11.26 26.65
N GLN A 12 17.69 11.95 26.15
CA GLN A 12 18.02 12.05 24.73
C GLN A 12 18.21 10.67 24.08
N SER A 13 18.88 9.74 24.76
CA SER A 13 19.05 8.36 24.27
C SER A 13 17.71 7.66 24.05
N GLN A 14 16.74 7.89 24.94
CA GLN A 14 15.41 7.28 24.83
C GLN A 14 14.60 7.90 23.70
N ILE A 15 14.76 9.20 23.45
CA ILE A 15 14.16 9.90 22.32
C ILE A 15 14.67 9.29 21.01
N GLU A 16 15.98 9.07 20.90
CA GLU A 16 16.63 8.47 19.72
C GLU A 16 16.15 7.04 19.48
N ASP A 17 16.03 6.21 20.52
CA ASP A 17 15.49 4.86 20.42
C ASP A 17 14.04 4.85 19.92
N LEU A 18 13.20 5.77 20.41
CA LEU A 18 11.81 5.90 19.96
C LEU A 18 11.71 6.39 18.51
N GLN A 19 12.57 7.31 18.11
CA GLN A 19 12.68 7.76 16.72
C GLN A 19 13.13 6.62 15.80
N LEU A 20 14.13 5.84 16.22
CA LEU A 20 14.61 4.67 15.50
C LEU A 20 13.50 3.63 15.34
N ALA A 21 12.79 3.30 16.43
CA ALA A 21 11.66 2.38 16.38
C ALA A 21 10.56 2.86 15.40
N ALA A 22 10.17 4.13 15.47
CA ALA A 22 9.19 4.70 14.55
C ALA A 22 9.64 4.63 13.07
N SER A 23 10.93 4.83 12.80
CA SER A 23 11.50 4.76 11.44
C SER A 23 11.34 3.39 10.78
N LYS A 24 11.34 2.31 11.57
CA LYS A 24 11.20 0.92 11.10
C LYS A 24 9.76 0.50 10.81
N LEU A 25 8.78 1.26 11.30
CA LEU A 25 7.37 1.02 11.06
C LEU A 25 6.89 1.76 9.80
N LEU A 26 5.80 1.32 9.18
CA LEU A 26 5.20 1.96 8.01
C LEU A 26 3.70 2.21 8.23
N GLY A 27 3.15 3.19 7.49
CA GLY A 27 1.71 3.44 7.42
C GLY A 27 1.00 3.51 8.76
N ALA A 28 -0.09 2.74 8.89
CA ALA A 28 -0.92 2.68 10.10
C ALA A 28 -0.15 2.21 11.33
N SER A 29 0.76 1.24 11.20
CA SER A 29 1.57 0.74 12.32
C SER A 29 2.46 1.84 12.90
N ARG A 30 3.07 2.66 12.03
CA ARG A 30 3.86 3.83 12.48
C ARG A 30 2.98 4.84 13.20
N ARG A 31 1.81 5.20 12.65
CA ARG A 31 0.89 6.15 13.29
C ARG A 31 0.37 5.65 14.64
N SER A 32 0.02 4.37 14.74
CA SER A 32 -0.44 3.76 15.98
C SER A 32 0.65 3.81 17.06
N PHE A 33 1.89 3.46 16.72
CA PHE A 33 3.03 3.57 17.62
C PHE A 33 3.23 5.02 18.10
N GLN A 34 3.29 5.97 17.16
CA GLN A 34 3.47 7.39 17.47
C GLN A 34 2.35 7.94 18.36
N ALA A 35 1.10 7.54 18.12
CA ALA A 35 -0.04 7.93 18.94
C ALA A 35 0.05 7.37 20.36
N GLN A 36 0.49 6.12 20.53
CA GLN A 36 0.70 5.54 21.85
C GLN A 36 1.79 6.28 22.64
N MET A 37 2.93 6.57 22.00
CA MET A 37 4.02 7.33 22.64
C MET A 37 3.61 8.78 22.93
N CYS A 38 2.85 9.42 22.03
CA CYS A 38 2.32 10.76 22.24
C CYS A 38 1.35 10.82 23.44
N LEU A 39 0.51 9.81 23.65
CA LEU A 39 -0.34 9.75 24.85
C LEU A 39 0.49 9.56 26.12
N LYS A 40 1.54 8.73 26.06
CA LYS A 40 2.38 8.42 27.22
C LYS A 40 3.26 9.59 27.65
N TYR A 41 3.90 10.27 26.70
CA TYR A 41 4.95 11.26 26.98
C TYR A 41 4.58 12.70 26.61
N CYS A 42 3.54 12.89 25.81
CA CYS A 42 3.15 14.23 25.33
C CYS A 42 1.72 14.63 25.70
N GLY A 43 1.04 13.86 26.55
CA GLY A 43 -0.36 14.12 26.93
C GLY A 43 -1.34 14.12 25.74
N GLY A 44 -1.00 13.45 24.65
CA GLY A 44 -1.78 13.48 23.40
C GLY A 44 -1.58 14.75 22.56
N SER A 45 -0.64 15.63 22.92
CA SER A 45 -0.32 16.82 22.13
C SER A 45 0.57 16.48 20.94
N ALA A 46 -0.02 16.52 19.73
CA ALA A 46 0.73 16.33 18.49
C ALA A 46 1.81 17.41 18.27
N ARG A 47 1.59 18.64 18.77
CA ARG A 47 2.59 19.71 18.72
C ARG A 47 3.81 19.35 19.57
N LEU A 48 3.58 18.85 20.78
CA LEU A 48 4.68 18.45 21.66
C LEU A 48 5.41 17.22 21.11
N ALA A 49 4.71 16.27 20.49
CA ALA A 49 5.33 15.14 19.82
C ALA A 49 6.21 15.54 18.62
N GLU A 50 5.83 16.59 17.89
CA GLU A 50 6.68 17.19 16.85
C GLU A 50 7.93 17.81 17.46
N THR A 51 7.80 18.58 18.56
CA THR A 51 8.93 19.21 19.24
C THR A 51 9.91 18.19 19.82
N ILE A 52 9.42 17.15 20.51
CA ILE A 52 10.27 16.16 21.19
C ILE A 52 10.83 15.12 20.22
N PHE A 53 9.98 14.55 19.36
CA PHE A 53 10.36 13.40 18.53
C PHE A 53 10.56 13.74 17.04
N GLY A 54 10.24 14.95 16.60
CA GLY A 54 10.28 15.32 15.17
C GLY A 54 9.19 14.65 14.33
N TRP A 55 8.13 14.12 14.95
CA TRP A 55 7.06 13.44 14.23
C TRP A 55 6.03 14.42 13.66
N GLY A 56 5.66 14.23 12.39
CA GLY A 56 4.69 15.11 11.72
C GLY A 56 3.32 15.12 12.42
N ARG A 57 2.84 16.33 12.74
CA ARG A 57 1.58 16.55 13.49
C ARG A 57 0.38 15.81 12.92
N ASN A 58 0.19 15.84 11.60
CA ASN A 58 -0.96 15.20 10.95
C ASN A 58 -0.98 13.68 11.15
N ASN A 59 0.20 13.03 11.13
CA ASN A 59 0.30 11.58 11.36
C ASN A 59 -0.04 11.22 12.80
N VAL A 60 0.45 12.01 13.77
CA VAL A 60 0.17 11.81 15.19
C VAL A 60 -1.31 12.05 15.48
N GLN A 61 -1.90 13.15 14.96
CA GLN A 61 -3.33 13.45 15.12
C GLN A 61 -4.22 12.36 14.52
N LEU A 62 -3.88 11.87 13.32
CA LEU A 62 -4.59 10.77 12.70
C LEU A 62 -4.49 9.51 13.56
N GLY A 63 -3.29 9.12 13.99
CA GLY A 63 -3.10 7.97 14.87
C GLY A 63 -3.86 8.08 16.20
N LEU A 64 -3.95 9.27 16.78
CA LEU A 64 -4.74 9.54 17.99
C LEU A 64 -6.24 9.37 17.72
N ALA A 65 -6.74 9.87 16.59
CA ALA A 65 -8.13 9.70 16.18
C ALA A 65 -8.48 8.22 15.88
N GLU A 66 -7.59 7.51 15.18
CA GLU A 66 -7.71 6.07 14.91
C GLU A 66 -7.78 5.29 16.23
N LYS A 67 -6.87 5.57 17.17
CA LYS A 67 -6.87 4.94 18.50
C LYS A 67 -8.14 5.25 19.31
N ARG A 68 -8.62 6.49 19.25
CA ARG A 68 -9.86 6.92 19.95
C ARG A 68 -11.11 6.22 19.40
N THR A 69 -11.16 6.00 18.09
CA THR A 69 -12.34 5.43 17.41
C THR A 69 -12.25 3.91 17.25
N GLY A 70 -11.07 3.32 17.37
CA GLY A 70 -10.82 1.92 17.04
C GLY A 70 -10.78 1.63 15.53
N ILE A 71 -10.90 2.66 14.69
CA ILE A 71 -10.96 2.52 13.23
C ILE A 71 -9.62 2.93 12.65
N THR A 72 -8.97 2.02 11.93
CA THR A 72 -7.71 2.32 11.21
C THR A 72 -8.02 2.88 9.83
N CYS A 73 -7.50 4.07 9.51
CA CYS A 73 -7.63 4.67 8.20
C CYS A 73 -6.67 3.99 7.21
N ILE A 74 -7.24 3.36 6.19
CA ILE A 74 -6.50 2.78 5.08
C ILE A 74 -6.18 3.91 4.10
N GLY A 75 -4.88 4.07 3.78
CA GLY A 75 -4.44 5.07 2.82
C GLY A 75 -5.04 4.80 1.44
N GLY A 76 -5.49 5.86 0.76
CA GLY A 76 -6.08 5.76 -0.58
C GLY A 76 -5.14 5.13 -1.60
N GLN A 77 -3.81 5.16 -1.40
CA GLN A 77 -2.84 4.52 -2.30
C GLN A 77 -3.06 3.01 -2.49
N ALA A 78 -3.61 2.30 -1.50
CA ALA A 78 -3.94 0.88 -1.70
C ALA A 78 -5.19 0.69 -2.58
N ALA A 79 -6.11 1.65 -2.58
CA ALA A 79 -7.38 1.61 -3.31
C ALA A 79 -7.33 2.32 -4.68
N PHE A 80 -6.42 3.30 -4.83
CA PHE A 80 -6.32 4.22 -5.96
C PHE A 80 -4.89 4.35 -6.49
N GLY A 81 -3.92 3.66 -5.88
CA GLY A 81 -2.55 3.61 -6.36
C GLY A 81 -2.31 2.41 -7.26
N GLY A 82 -1.36 2.58 -8.17
CA GLY A 82 -1.03 1.61 -9.21
C GLY A 82 -1.43 2.09 -10.59
N ASN A 83 -0.57 1.84 -11.58
CA ASN A 83 -1.00 1.91 -12.96
C ASN A 83 -1.91 0.71 -13.22
N LYS A 84 -3.08 0.94 -13.83
CA LYS A 84 -3.92 -0.18 -14.26
C LYS A 84 -3.12 -1.07 -15.21
N SER A 85 -3.39 -2.37 -15.17
CA SER A 85 -2.85 -3.28 -16.20
C SER A 85 -3.22 -2.75 -17.60
N TRP A 86 -2.39 -3.05 -18.60
CA TRP A 86 -2.67 -2.59 -19.95
C TRP A 86 -4.02 -3.15 -20.43
N GLU A 87 -4.35 -4.37 -20.03
CA GLU A 87 -5.59 -5.08 -20.35
C GLU A 87 -6.82 -4.38 -19.76
N GLU A 88 -6.74 -3.88 -18.53
CA GLU A 88 -7.82 -3.06 -17.94
C GLU A 88 -7.99 -1.72 -18.65
N ARG A 89 -6.89 -1.16 -19.19
CA ARG A 89 -6.93 0.12 -19.90
C ARG A 89 -7.46 -0.03 -21.33
N TYR A 90 -7.23 -1.18 -21.96
CA TYR A 90 -7.61 -1.50 -23.33
C TYR A 90 -8.36 -2.84 -23.40
N PRO A 91 -9.57 -2.93 -22.81
CA PRO A 91 -10.27 -4.21 -22.66
C PRO A 91 -10.62 -4.86 -24.00
N GLU A 92 -10.94 -4.07 -25.02
CA GLU A 92 -11.23 -4.60 -26.37
C GLU A 92 -9.97 -5.19 -27.02
N ALA A 93 -8.84 -4.50 -26.92
CA ALA A 93 -7.58 -4.96 -27.47
C ALA A 93 -7.09 -6.24 -26.76
N ALA A 94 -7.25 -6.30 -25.43
CA ALA A 94 -6.94 -7.48 -24.63
C ALA A 94 -7.83 -8.67 -24.99
N ALA A 95 -9.15 -8.45 -25.13
CA ALA A 95 -10.09 -9.50 -25.55
C ALA A 95 -9.75 -10.06 -26.93
N ARG A 96 -9.40 -9.20 -27.89
CA ARG A 96 -8.98 -9.63 -29.23
C ARG A 96 -7.65 -10.37 -29.22
N LEU A 97 -6.65 -9.87 -28.50
CA LEU A 97 -5.37 -10.59 -28.34
C LEU A 97 -5.57 -11.97 -27.73
N ARG A 98 -6.48 -12.09 -26.75
CA ARG A 98 -6.84 -13.39 -26.16
C ARG A 98 -7.47 -14.32 -27.18
N ALA A 99 -8.43 -13.85 -27.97
CA ALA A 99 -9.05 -14.65 -29.03
C ALA A 99 -8.04 -15.12 -30.09
N ILE A 100 -7.11 -14.25 -30.48
CA ILE A 100 -5.98 -14.60 -31.37
C ILE A 100 -5.15 -15.70 -30.73
N ALA A 101 -4.71 -15.53 -29.48
CA ALA A 101 -3.89 -16.53 -28.79
C ALA A 101 -4.62 -17.88 -28.65
N GLU A 102 -5.91 -17.86 -28.34
CA GLU A 102 -6.74 -19.05 -28.14
C GLU A 102 -6.97 -19.83 -29.44
N ALA A 103 -7.06 -19.15 -30.60
CA ALA A 103 -7.10 -19.81 -31.91
C ALA A 103 -5.80 -20.57 -32.24
N HIS A 104 -4.68 -20.14 -31.66
CA HIS A 104 -3.37 -20.79 -31.80
C HIS A 104 -3.03 -21.72 -30.63
N ALA A 105 -3.95 -21.87 -29.66
CA ALA A 105 -3.73 -22.66 -28.46
C ALA A 105 -3.93 -24.15 -28.74
N GLN A 106 -3.01 -24.95 -28.22
CA GLN A 106 -3.07 -26.41 -28.22
C GLN A 106 -3.02 -26.88 -26.78
N GLN A 107 -3.90 -27.81 -26.42
CA GLN A 107 -3.87 -28.42 -25.10
C GLN A 107 -2.50 -29.09 -24.88
N ASP A 108 -2.00 -29.02 -23.64
CA ASP A 108 -0.80 -29.75 -23.24
C ASP A 108 -0.93 -31.23 -23.63
N PRO A 109 -0.04 -31.77 -24.50
CA PRO A 109 -0.15 -33.14 -25.00
C PRO A 109 -0.13 -34.21 -23.90
N SER A 110 0.45 -33.89 -22.73
CA SER A 110 0.49 -34.81 -21.60
C SER A 110 -0.84 -34.88 -20.83
N PHE A 111 -1.76 -33.93 -21.05
CA PHE A 111 -3.02 -33.76 -20.32
C PHE A 111 -2.85 -33.65 -18.79
N LEU A 112 -1.64 -33.43 -18.30
CA LEU A 112 -1.34 -33.33 -16.87
C LEU A 112 -1.61 -31.92 -16.32
N THR A 113 -1.80 -30.94 -17.21
CA THR A 113 -2.01 -29.54 -16.84
C THR A 113 -3.13 -28.88 -17.65
N THR A 114 -3.71 -27.82 -17.09
CA THR A 114 -4.68 -26.94 -17.78
C THR A 114 -3.98 -25.87 -18.64
N ILE A 115 -2.65 -25.93 -18.77
CA ILE A 115 -1.88 -24.97 -19.56
C ILE A 115 -2.06 -25.33 -21.04
N ALA A 116 -2.40 -24.34 -21.85
CA ALA A 116 -2.42 -24.47 -23.31
C ALA A 116 -1.16 -23.83 -23.90
N TYR A 117 -0.49 -24.54 -24.78
CA TYR A 117 0.67 -24.03 -25.51
C TYR A 117 0.19 -23.30 -26.76
N THR A 118 0.60 -22.04 -26.91
CA THR A 118 0.27 -21.25 -28.10
C THR A 118 1.46 -21.22 -29.05
N ARG A 119 1.29 -21.69 -30.30
CA ARG A 119 2.30 -21.52 -31.36
C ARG A 119 2.16 -20.16 -32.03
N LEU A 120 2.16 -19.11 -31.22
CA LEU A 120 2.00 -17.72 -31.66
C LEU A 120 3.12 -16.88 -31.06
N THR A 121 3.83 -16.15 -31.92
CA THR A 121 4.85 -15.20 -31.47
C THR A 121 4.21 -13.84 -31.17
N ALA A 122 4.81 -13.06 -30.27
CA ALA A 122 4.30 -11.73 -29.94
C ALA A 122 4.21 -10.81 -31.17
N ALA A 123 5.18 -10.88 -32.09
CA ALA A 123 5.19 -10.08 -33.31
C ALA A 123 3.98 -10.40 -34.22
N GLU A 124 3.65 -11.69 -34.36
CA GLU A 124 2.52 -12.12 -35.16
C GLU A 124 1.18 -11.77 -34.49
N ALA A 125 1.09 -11.90 -33.16
CA ALA A 125 -0.08 -11.47 -32.40
C ALA A 125 -0.39 -9.98 -32.60
N ILE A 126 0.64 -9.12 -32.54
CA ILE A 126 0.51 -7.67 -32.76
C ILE A 126 0.08 -7.38 -34.21
N LYS A 127 0.64 -8.10 -35.19
CA LYS A 127 0.28 -7.95 -36.60
C LYS A 127 -1.19 -8.30 -36.85
N GLN A 128 -1.66 -9.42 -36.30
CA GLN A 128 -3.06 -9.83 -36.41
C GLN A 128 -4.01 -8.88 -35.67
N LEU A 129 -3.61 -8.37 -34.50
CA LEU A 129 -4.39 -7.38 -33.77
C LEU A 129 -4.59 -6.09 -34.59
N ARG A 130 -3.51 -5.57 -35.19
CA ARG A 130 -3.57 -4.39 -36.07
C ARG A 130 -4.48 -4.63 -37.28
N PHE A 131 -4.41 -5.83 -37.88
CA PHE A 131 -5.28 -6.20 -38.99
C PHE A 131 -6.76 -6.26 -38.60
N SER A 132 -7.06 -6.58 -37.34
CA SER A 132 -8.42 -6.60 -36.79
C SER A 132 -9.00 -5.21 -36.50
N GLY A 133 -8.25 -4.13 -36.77
CA GLY A 133 -8.69 -2.74 -36.62
C GLY A 133 -8.49 -2.14 -35.23
N VAL A 134 -7.75 -2.83 -34.35
CA VAL A 134 -7.42 -2.33 -33.00
C VAL A 134 -5.92 -2.05 -32.93
N SER A 135 -5.56 -0.80 -32.62
CA SER A 135 -4.17 -0.29 -32.58
C SER A 135 -3.69 -0.05 -31.16
#